data_AF-A0A017S3K7-F1
#
_entry.id   AF-A0A017S3K7-F1
#
_cell.length_a   1.000
_cell.length_b   1.000
_cell.length_c   1.000
_cell.angle_alpha   90.00
_cell.angle_beta   90.00
_cell.angle_gamma   90.00
#
_symmetry.space_group_name_H-M   'P 1'
#
loop_
_entity.id
_entity.type
_entity.pdbx_description
1 polymer ?
#
loop_
_entity_poly.entity_id
_entity_poly.type
_entity_poly.pdbx_seq_one_letter_code
_entity_poly.pdbx_strand_id
1 'polypeptide(L)'
;MPSHGIIFATSNFKAHDLNDEKDQLPASELMMQVWDEVAGSKKDDLKWVVRSHIVNEGTQSIISEALKKLSSGEKQLTQVTQDCDKEVFQALSGTPNCKGMYPTLAFHEGTQNKRVTDLYVWDEGGQNYFIAMKIGNK
;
A
#
# COMPACT_ATOMS: atom_id res chain seq x y z
N MET A 1 18.62 21.97 -5.87
CA MET A 1 17.32 21.42 -5.40
C MET A 1 17.49 19.92 -5.28
N PRO A 2 17.17 19.27 -4.14
CA PRO A 2 17.22 17.82 -4.09
C PRO A 2 16.12 17.29 -5.00
N SER A 3 16.52 16.54 -6.03
CA SER A 3 15.61 15.77 -6.86
C SER A 3 14.97 14.70 -5.98
N HIS A 4 13.73 14.92 -5.55
CA HIS A 4 12.94 13.91 -4.84
C HIS A 4 12.62 12.81 -5.85
N GLY A 5 13.51 11.84 -6.00
CA GLY A 5 13.25 10.64 -6.79
C GLY A 5 12.15 9.83 -6.12
N ILE A 6 11.12 9.47 -6.87
CA ILE A 6 10.12 8.52 -6.40
C ILE A 6 10.80 7.15 -6.37
N ILE A 7 10.99 6.58 -5.17
CA ILE A 7 11.54 5.24 -5.01
C ILE A 7 10.37 4.27 -4.89
N PHE A 8 10.25 3.38 -5.87
CA PHE A 8 9.29 2.28 -5.83
C PHE A 8 9.98 1.07 -5.21
N ALA A 9 9.50 0.62 -4.05
CA ALA A 9 9.85 -0.69 -3.54
C ALA A 9 9.08 -1.76 -4.34
N THR A 10 9.67 -2.24 -5.44
CA THR A 10 9.10 -3.28 -6.30
C THR A 10 9.51 -4.69 -5.88
N SER A 11 10.20 -4.84 -4.74
CA SER A 11 10.71 -6.12 -4.30
C SER A 11 9.59 -7.06 -3.87
N ASN A 12 9.71 -8.32 -4.28
CA ASN A 12 8.85 -9.39 -3.80
C ASN A 12 9.32 -9.77 -2.39
N PHE A 13 8.86 -9.02 -1.39
CA PHE A 13 9.25 -9.12 0.02
C PHE A 13 9.08 -10.53 0.61
N LYS A 14 8.23 -11.38 0.02
CA LYS A 14 8.13 -12.80 0.39
C LYS A 14 9.42 -13.60 0.17
N ALA A 15 10.28 -13.20 -0.76
CA ALA A 15 11.57 -13.86 -0.98
C ALA A 15 12.59 -13.57 0.13
N HIS A 16 12.33 -12.57 0.97
CA HIS A 16 13.21 -12.17 2.07
C HIS A 16 12.79 -12.78 3.42
N ASP A 17 11.60 -13.38 3.52
CA ASP A 17 11.19 -14.10 4.73
C ASP A 17 11.61 -15.57 4.64
N LEU A 18 12.77 -15.88 5.22
CA LEU A 18 13.32 -17.23 5.30
C LEU A 18 12.94 -17.94 6.60
N ASN A 19 12.06 -17.35 7.42
CA ASN A 19 11.67 -17.90 8.71
C ASN A 19 10.56 -18.97 8.58
N ASP A 20 10.48 -19.87 9.56
CA ASP A 20 9.42 -20.87 9.67
C ASP A 20 8.03 -20.18 9.80
N GLU A 21 6.96 -20.81 9.32
CA GLU A 21 5.59 -20.22 9.28
C GLU A 21 5.11 -19.57 10.58
N LYS A 22 5.54 -20.11 11.73
CA LYS A 22 5.17 -19.60 13.08
C LYS A 22 5.92 -18.32 13.47
N ASP A 23 7.04 -18.04 12.83
CA ASP A 23 7.95 -16.91 13.08
C ASP A 23 7.96 -15.91 11.90
N GLN A 24 7.10 -16.13 10.89
CA GLN A 24 6.97 -15.23 9.74
C GLN A 24 6.49 -13.85 10.19
N LEU A 25 7.22 -12.83 9.75
CA LEU A 25 6.86 -11.46 10.02
C LEU A 25 5.63 -11.06 9.18
N PRO A 26 4.77 -10.17 9.67
CA PRO A 26 3.70 -9.60 8.85
C PRO A 26 4.27 -9.01 7.56
N ALA A 27 3.57 -9.20 6.44
CA ALA A 27 4.00 -8.71 5.12
C ALA A 27 4.32 -7.20 5.06
N SER A 28 3.77 -6.41 5.98
CA SER A 28 4.10 -4.99 6.12
C SER A 28 5.45 -4.74 6.79
N GLU A 29 5.84 -5.54 7.77
CA GLU A 29 7.14 -5.48 8.45
C GLU A 29 8.27 -5.90 7.51
N LEU A 30 8.09 -7.02 6.79
CA LEU A 30 9.05 -7.47 5.77
C LEU A 30 9.28 -6.40 4.70
N MET A 31 8.21 -5.74 4.26
CA MET A 31 8.34 -4.65 3.30
C MET A 31 9.15 -3.48 3.86
N MET A 32 8.97 -3.14 5.14
CA MET A 32 9.72 -2.04 5.75
C MET A 32 11.19 -2.40 5.97
N GLN A 33 11.50 -3.65 6.29
CA GLN A 33 12.89 -4.13 6.32
C GLN A 33 13.56 -4.02 4.96
N VAL A 34 12.88 -4.47 3.89
CA VAL A 34 13.42 -4.33 2.54
C VAL A 34 13.52 -2.85 2.13
N TRP A 35 12.58 -2.01 2.53
CA TRP A 35 12.69 -0.55 2.35
C TRP A 35 13.91 0.02 3.05
N ASP A 36 14.18 -0.41 4.28
CA ASP A 36 15.33 0.02 5.05
C ASP A 36 16.65 -0.33 4.37
N GLU A 37 16.74 -1.52 3.77
CA GLU A 37 17.89 -1.96 2.99
C GLU A 37 18.07 -1.13 1.71
N VAL A 38 16.98 -0.89 0.97
CA VAL A 38 17.03 -0.23 -0.35
C VAL A 38 17.20 1.29 -0.24
N ALA A 39 16.52 1.93 0.70
CA ALA A 39 16.47 3.39 0.80
C ALA A 39 17.68 3.99 1.52
N GLY A 40 18.36 3.23 2.39
CA GLY A 40 19.57 3.67 3.08
C GLY A 40 19.38 5.01 3.80
N SER A 41 20.06 6.07 3.37
CA SER A 41 19.94 7.42 3.96
C SER A 41 18.67 8.19 3.56
N LYS A 42 17.87 7.66 2.62
CA LYS A 42 16.64 8.30 2.11
C LYS A 42 15.36 7.69 2.70
N LYS A 43 15.46 6.95 3.81
CA LYS A 43 14.30 6.30 4.45
C LYS A 43 13.17 7.28 4.76
N ASP A 44 13.53 8.51 5.15
CA ASP A 44 12.59 9.58 5.47
C ASP A 44 11.82 10.11 4.24
N ASP A 45 12.31 9.87 3.03
CA ASP A 45 11.67 10.30 1.77
C ASP A 45 10.53 9.38 1.31
N LEU A 46 10.19 8.34 2.08
CA LEU A 46 9.08 7.45 1.75
C LEU A 46 7.76 8.24 1.69
N LYS A 47 7.14 8.23 0.50
CA LYS A 47 5.85 8.91 0.23
C LYS A 47 4.76 7.95 -0.25
N TRP A 48 5.15 6.78 -0.75
CA TRP A 48 4.26 5.86 -1.42
C TRP A 48 4.59 4.42 -1.07
N VAL A 49 3.56 3.63 -0.83
CA VAL A 49 3.64 2.19 -0.68
C VAL A 49 2.74 1.56 -1.73
N VAL A 50 3.33 0.83 -2.68
CA VAL A 50 2.59 0.21 -3.78
C VAL A 50 2.47 -1.30 -3.52
N ARG A 51 1.26 -1.84 -3.63
CA ARG A 51 0.99 -3.28 -3.63
C ARG A 51 0.51 -3.68 -5.02
N SER A 52 1.41 -4.31 -5.77
CA SER A 52 1.12 -4.88 -7.09
C SER A 52 0.56 -6.29 -6.97
N HIS A 53 -0.17 -6.72 -8.01
CA HIS A 53 -0.65 -8.11 -8.16
C HIS A 53 -1.47 -8.59 -6.96
N ILE A 54 -2.58 -7.88 -6.68
CA ILE A 54 -3.52 -8.30 -5.63
C ILE A 54 -4.18 -9.61 -6.07
N VAL A 55 -3.74 -10.73 -5.49
CA VAL A 55 -4.29 -12.09 -5.77
C VAL A 55 -5.42 -12.50 -4.84
N ASN A 56 -5.64 -11.77 -3.74
CA ASN A 56 -6.68 -12.08 -2.77
C ASN A 56 -8.06 -11.67 -3.33
N GLU A 57 -8.90 -12.65 -3.66
CA GLU A 57 -10.24 -12.44 -4.26
C GLU A 57 -11.13 -11.48 -3.46
N GLY A 58 -11.05 -11.51 -2.13
CA GLY A 58 -11.78 -10.58 -1.27
C GLY A 58 -11.34 -9.13 -1.48
N THR A 59 -10.03 -8.89 -1.57
CA THR A 59 -9.48 -7.55 -1.88
C THR A 59 -9.84 -7.13 -3.30
N GLN A 60 -9.73 -8.05 -4.27
CA GLN A 60 -10.11 -7.77 -5.67
C GLN A 60 -11.58 -7.35 -5.78
N SER A 61 -12.49 -8.06 -5.08
CA SER A 61 -13.91 -7.72 -5.04
C SER A 61 -14.16 -6.33 -4.46
N ILE A 62 -13.50 -5.99 -3.34
CA ILE A 62 -13.62 -4.66 -2.73
C ILE A 62 -13.09 -3.56 -3.66
N ILE A 63 -11.99 -3.79 -4.38
CA ILE A 63 -11.48 -2.84 -5.38
C ILE A 63 -12.46 -2.68 -6.55
N SER A 64 -13.02 -3.78 -7.06
CA SER A 64 -14.02 -3.76 -8.13
C SER A 64 -15.27 -2.97 -7.73
N GLU A 65 -15.78 -3.19 -6.52
CA GLU A 65 -16.92 -2.46 -5.95
C GLU A 65 -16.60 -0.97 -5.75
N ALA A 66 -15.41 -0.65 -5.25
CA ALA A 66 -14.94 0.72 -5.10
C ALA A 66 -14.93 1.46 -6.45
N LEU A 67 -14.33 0.87 -7.48
CA LEU A 67 -14.27 1.45 -8.83
C LEU A 67 -15.67 1.67 -9.42
N LYS A 68 -16.58 0.69 -9.26
CA LYS A 68 -17.98 0.82 -9.68
C LYS A 68 -18.72 1.95 -8.95
N LYS A 69 -18.58 2.03 -7.62
CA LYS A 69 -19.26 3.06 -6.80
C LYS A 69 -18.78 4.47 -7.16
N LEU A 70 -17.49 4.61 -7.49
CA LEU A 70 -16.89 5.87 -7.88
C LEU A 70 -17.12 6.23 -9.36
N SER A 71 -17.85 5.40 -10.11
CA SER A 71 -18.08 5.56 -11.56
C SER A 71 -16.78 5.71 -12.36
N SER A 72 -15.68 5.16 -11.84
CA SER A 72 -14.38 5.14 -12.52
C SER A 72 -14.35 3.97 -13.48
N GLY A 73 -13.94 4.22 -14.72
CA GLY A 73 -13.77 3.17 -15.72
C GLY A 73 -12.65 2.18 -15.36
N GLU A 74 -12.74 0.96 -15.89
CA GLU A 74 -11.61 0.02 -15.91
C GLU A 74 -10.37 0.74 -16.47
N LYS A 75 -9.19 0.52 -15.88
CA LYS A 75 -7.91 1.18 -16.23
C LYS A 75 -7.71 2.61 -15.79
N GLN A 76 -8.68 3.23 -15.12
CA GLN A 76 -8.49 4.57 -14.57
C GLN A 76 -7.95 4.51 -13.13
N LEU A 77 -6.81 5.18 -12.92
CA LEU A 77 -6.29 5.43 -11.58
C LEU A 77 -7.27 6.30 -10.80
N THR A 78 -7.82 5.73 -9.73
CA THR A 78 -8.84 6.38 -8.91
C THR A 78 -8.29 6.67 -7.53
N GLN A 79 -8.27 7.95 -7.16
CA GLN A 79 -7.90 8.39 -5.82
C GLN A 79 -9.12 8.31 -4.90
N VAL A 80 -8.91 7.72 -3.73
CA VAL A 80 -9.89 7.58 -2.66
C VAL A 80 -9.32 8.19 -1.40
N THR A 81 -10.01 9.18 -0.87
CA THR A 81 -9.71 9.82 0.41
C THR A 81 -10.88 9.65 1.37
N GLN A 82 -10.63 9.86 2.67
CA GLN A 82 -11.71 9.84 3.67
C GLN A 82 -12.80 10.89 3.40
N ASP A 83 -12.42 12.02 2.81
CA ASP A 83 -13.32 13.13 2.52
C ASP A 83 -14.17 12.90 1.27
N CYS A 84 -13.65 12.17 0.28
CA CYS A 84 -14.37 11.87 -0.95
C CYS A 84 -15.43 10.76 -0.75
N ASP A 85 -15.03 9.62 -0.17
CA ASP A 85 -15.95 8.53 0.18
C ASP A 85 -15.40 7.73 1.35
N LYS A 86 -15.88 8.05 2.54
CA LYS A 86 -15.45 7.42 3.80
C LYS A 86 -15.68 5.92 3.82
N GLU A 87 -16.78 5.44 3.26
CA GLU A 87 -17.11 4.01 3.27
C GLU A 87 -16.14 3.23 2.38
N VAL A 88 -15.89 3.73 1.17
CA VAL A 88 -14.93 3.12 0.24
C VAL A 88 -13.52 3.16 0.82
N PHE A 89 -13.13 4.30 1.39
CA PHE A 89 -11.83 4.43 2.04
C PHE A 89 -11.67 3.41 3.16
N GLN A 90 -12.65 3.27 4.04
CA GLN A 90 -12.62 2.30 5.14
C GLN A 90 -12.59 0.86 4.66
N ALA A 91 -13.40 0.51 3.65
CA ALA A 91 -13.43 -0.83 3.07
C ALA A 91 -12.06 -1.21 2.49
N LEU A 92 -11.47 -0.34 1.66
CA LEU A 92 -10.15 -0.57 1.07
C LEU A 92 -9.05 -0.63 2.14
N SER A 93 -9.11 0.25 3.13
CA SER A 93 -8.16 0.29 4.24
C SER A 93 -8.19 -0.98 5.10
N GLY A 94 -9.36 -1.59 5.26
CA GLY A 94 -9.56 -2.83 6.00
C GLY A 94 -9.09 -4.08 5.26
N THR A 95 -8.77 -3.98 3.96
CA THR A 95 -8.31 -5.13 3.18
C THR A 95 -6.99 -5.68 3.74
N PRO A 96 -6.71 -6.99 3.60
CA PRO A 96 -5.43 -7.57 3.96
C PRO A 96 -4.21 -6.84 3.37
N ASN A 97 -4.36 -6.19 2.22
CA ASN A 97 -3.30 -5.49 1.51
C ASN A 97 -2.99 -4.08 2.07
N CYS A 98 -3.93 -3.47 2.79
CA CYS A 98 -3.74 -2.17 3.41
C CYS A 98 -3.64 -2.23 4.94
N LYS A 99 -4.41 -3.11 5.59
CA LYS A 99 -4.60 -3.10 7.05
C LYS A 99 -3.30 -3.21 7.84
N GLY A 100 -2.35 -4.03 7.38
CA GLY A 100 -1.06 -4.22 8.06
C GLY A 100 -0.17 -2.99 8.02
N MET A 101 -0.37 -2.11 7.04
CA MET A 101 0.44 -0.90 6.88
C MET A 101 0.15 0.14 7.97
N TYR A 102 -1.07 0.20 8.49
CA TYR A 102 -1.46 1.17 9.52
C TYR A 102 -0.67 1.03 10.83
N PRO A 103 -0.60 -0.14 11.49
CA PRO A 103 0.24 -0.29 12.67
C PRO A 103 1.73 -0.16 12.32
N THR A 104 2.16 -0.65 11.16
CA THR A 104 3.56 -0.56 10.74
C THR A 104 4.02 0.90 10.63
N LEU A 105 3.26 1.77 9.95
CA LEU A 105 3.59 3.20 9.86
C LEU A 105 3.48 3.95 11.19
N ALA A 106 2.75 3.40 12.16
CA ALA A 106 2.59 4.01 13.48
C ALA A 106 3.69 3.59 14.46
N PHE A 107 4.31 2.42 14.28
CA PHE A 107 5.22 1.84 15.27
C PHE A 107 6.63 1.53 14.73
N HIS A 108 6.81 1.42 13.41
CA HIS A 108 8.11 1.12 12.82
C HIS A 108 9.04 2.34 12.89
N GLU A 109 10.23 2.15 13.45
CA GLU A 109 11.26 3.18 13.53
C GLU A 109 11.62 3.70 12.13
N GLY A 110 11.80 5.02 11.95
CA GLY A 110 12.07 5.62 10.64
C GLY A 110 10.84 5.92 9.76
N THR A 111 9.64 5.48 10.15
CA THR A 111 8.40 5.92 9.47
C THR A 111 7.86 7.26 9.98
N GLN A 112 8.43 7.79 11.06
CA GLN A 112 8.07 9.09 11.67
C GLN A 112 6.58 9.23 12.05
N ASN A 113 5.90 8.13 12.39
CA ASN A 113 4.45 8.11 12.68
C ASN A 113 3.59 8.60 11.50
N LYS A 114 4.08 8.41 10.26
CA LYS A 114 3.30 8.69 9.04
C LYS A 114 2.01 7.87 9.03
N ARG A 115 1.03 8.32 8.25
CA ARG A 115 -0.26 7.64 8.09
C ARG A 115 -0.61 7.53 6.62
N VAL A 116 -1.42 6.54 6.29
CA VAL A 116 -2.09 6.49 4.99
C VAL A 116 -3.05 7.68 4.89
N THR A 117 -2.81 8.54 3.91
CA THR A 117 -3.58 9.78 3.66
C THR A 117 -4.53 9.59 2.48
N ASP A 118 -4.07 8.89 1.46
CA ASP A 118 -4.82 8.61 0.25
C ASP A 118 -4.60 7.17 -0.19
N LEU A 119 -5.63 6.58 -0.79
CA LEU A 119 -5.56 5.31 -1.49
C LEU A 119 -5.75 5.55 -2.99
N TYR A 120 -5.00 4.83 -3.80
CA TYR A 120 -5.11 4.87 -5.25
C TYR A 120 -5.32 3.46 -5.75
N VAL A 121 -6.40 3.24 -6.49
CA VAL A 121 -6.77 1.92 -7.00
C VAL A 121 -6.98 1.97 -8.51
N TRP A 122 -6.58 0.90 -9.19
CA TRP A 122 -6.83 0.72 -10.62
C TRP A 122 -6.86 -0.76 -10.98
N ASP A 123 -7.47 -1.03 -12.13
CA ASP A 123 -7.51 -2.35 -12.78
C ASP A 123 -6.79 -2.25 -14.12
N GLU A 124 -5.74 -3.03 -14.38
CA GLU A 124 -5.08 -3.07 -15.71
C GLU A 124 -5.80 -3.97 -16.73
N GLY A 125 -6.92 -4.57 -16.33
CA GLY A 125 -7.71 -5.51 -17.12
C GLY A 125 -7.34 -6.96 -16.79
N GLY A 126 -8.30 -7.86 -17.01
CA GLY A 126 -8.12 -9.28 -16.69
C GLY A 126 -8.03 -9.55 -15.18
N GLN A 127 -8.72 -8.76 -14.36
CA GLN A 127 -8.71 -8.84 -12.88
C GLN A 127 -7.34 -8.56 -12.25
N ASN A 128 -6.49 -7.79 -12.94
CA ASN A 128 -5.20 -7.34 -12.42
C ASN A 128 -5.40 -6.04 -11.63
N TYR A 129 -5.79 -6.19 -10.37
CA TYR A 129 -6.01 -5.07 -9.48
C TYR A 129 -4.73 -4.64 -8.76
N PHE A 130 -4.63 -3.34 -8.55
CA PHE A 130 -3.52 -2.68 -7.87
C PHE A 130 -4.03 -1.71 -6.82
N ILE A 131 -3.25 -1.54 -5.76
CA ILE A 131 -3.49 -0.50 -4.76
C ILE A 131 -2.17 0.17 -4.38
N ALA A 132 -2.18 1.50 -4.34
CA ALA A 132 -1.10 2.32 -3.82
C ALA A 132 -1.62 3.16 -2.66
N MET A 133 -0.81 3.25 -1.62
CA MET A 133 -1.06 4.04 -0.42
C MET A 133 -0.11 5.22 -0.42
N LYS A 134 -0.65 6.44 -0.40
CA LYS A 134 0.15 7.64 -0.13
C LYS A 134 0.26 7.83 1.36
N ILE A 135 1.47 8.07 1.84
CA ILE A 135 1.75 8.27 3.26
C ILE A 135 2.20 9.70 3.54
N GLY A 136 1.82 10.23 4.70
CA GLY A 136 2.17 11.58 5.11
C GLY A 136 1.94 11.83 6.59
N ASN A 137 2.33 13.02 7.03
CA ASN A 137 1.99 13.50 8.36
C ASN A 137 0.50 13.88 8.40
N LYS A 138 -0.14 13.66 9.55
CA LYS A 138 -1.52 14.04 9.77
C LYS A 138 -1.67 15.55 9.87
#